data_AF-A0A838PUU6-F1
#
_entry.id   AF-A0A838PUU6-F1
#
_cell.length_a   1.000
_cell.length_b   1.000
_cell.length_c   1.000
_cell.angle_alpha   90.00
_cell.angle_beta   90.00
_cell.angle_gamma   90.00
#
_symmetry.space_group_name_H-M   'P 1'
#
loop_
_entity.id
_entity.type
_entity.pdbx_description
1 polymer ?
#
loop_
_entity_poly.entity_id
_entity_poly.type
_entity_poly.pdbx_seq_one_letter_code
_entity_poly.pdbx_strand_id
1 'polypeptide(L)'
;MRRLLIAAALALAGEVYLALRYAEFGALFHYWLHGLWGMAAGLAVAVLWRSARSPQTGPGAQLVVAAAVGRLLFAVPDVLFLALDTPHAGWMDVFGAHISLHFVPAPVAWAYAAFAVAVVAAAMGALRRRRPAAGVAVGVVIMLVTGLAVRQPMPRTLDDVRGDSEIAWSCTLPP
;
A
#
# COMPACT_ATOMS: atom_id res chain seq x y z
N MET A 1 -20.04 -18.05 -7.84
CA MET A 1 -19.78 -17.07 -8.92
C MET A 1 -20.37 -15.68 -8.65
N ARG A 2 -21.68 -15.54 -8.40
CA ARG A 2 -22.33 -14.24 -8.12
C ARG A 2 -21.65 -13.38 -7.03
N ARG A 3 -21.26 -13.98 -5.90
CA ARG A 3 -20.56 -13.26 -4.80
C ARG A 3 -19.20 -12.67 -5.22
N LEU A 4 -18.45 -13.40 -6.06
CA LEU A 4 -17.15 -12.93 -6.56
C LEU A 4 -17.31 -11.78 -7.54
N LEU A 5 -18.34 -11.83 -8.41
CA LEU A 5 -18.66 -10.73 -9.31
C LEU A 5 -19.09 -9.49 -8.53
N ILE A 6 -19.90 -9.64 -7.48
CA ILE A 6 -20.27 -8.54 -6.60
C ILE A 6 -19.03 -7.96 -5.92
N ALA A 7 -18.16 -8.80 -5.34
CA ALA A 7 -16.93 -8.33 -4.70
C ALA A 7 -15.99 -7.61 -5.69
N ALA A 8 -15.83 -8.14 -6.90
CA ALA A 8 -15.02 -7.52 -7.95
C ALA A 8 -15.62 -6.18 -8.41
N ALA A 9 -16.94 -6.10 -8.59
CA ALA A 9 -17.62 -4.87 -8.95
C ALA A 9 -17.50 -3.80 -7.85
N LEU A 10 -17.64 -4.18 -6.58
CA LEU A 10 -17.46 -3.27 -5.45
C LEU A 10 -16.01 -2.80 -5.33
N ALA A 11 -15.03 -3.71 -5.50
CA ALA A 11 -13.62 -3.35 -5.52
C ALA A 11 -13.30 -2.36 -6.65
N LEU A 12 -13.78 -2.64 -7.88
CA LEU A 12 -13.59 -1.76 -9.03
C LEU A 12 -14.25 -0.39 -8.79
N ALA A 13 -15.47 -0.36 -8.25
CA ALA A 13 -16.16 0.88 -7.92
C ALA A 13 -15.38 1.70 -6.87
N GLY A 14 -14.82 1.05 -5.84
CA GLY A 14 -13.96 1.68 -4.84
C GLY A 14 -12.67 2.27 -5.44
N GLU A 15 -12.01 1.51 -6.32
CA GLU A 15 -10.80 1.97 -7.02
C GLU A 15 -11.07 3.18 -7.93
N VAL A 16 -12.18 3.14 -8.69
CA VAL A 16 -12.60 4.27 -9.54
C VAL A 16 -12.95 5.48 -8.70
N TYR A 17 -13.71 5.29 -7.61
CA TYR A 17 -14.04 6.36 -6.67
C TYR A 17 -12.77 7.01 -6.11
N LEU A 18 -11.84 6.23 -5.56
CA LEU A 18 -10.59 6.74 -5.02
C LEU A 18 -9.76 7.48 -6.09
N ALA A 19 -9.62 6.89 -7.28
CA ALA A 19 -8.87 7.52 -8.37
C ALA A 19 -9.45 8.89 -8.75
N LEU A 20 -10.78 9.00 -8.85
CA LEU A 20 -11.46 10.27 -9.16
C LEU A 20 -11.29 11.29 -8.03
N ARG A 21 -11.49 10.90 -6.78
CA ARG A 21 -11.32 11.81 -5.63
C ARG A 21 -9.89 12.31 -5.50
N TYR A 22 -8.91 11.42 -5.64
CA TYR A 22 -7.51 11.83 -5.64
C TYR A 22 -7.16 12.73 -6.83
N ALA A 23 -7.75 12.51 -8.01
CA ALA A 23 -7.56 13.41 -9.16
C ALA A 23 -8.14 14.80 -8.92
N GLU A 24 -9.34 14.89 -8.34
CA GLU A 24 -10.00 16.16 -8.01
C GLU A 24 -9.16 17.02 -7.04
N PHE A 25 -8.45 16.38 -6.11
CA PHE A 25 -7.57 17.06 -5.15
C PHE A 25 -6.12 17.25 -5.65
N GLY A 26 -5.80 16.89 -6.90
CA GLY A 26 -4.42 16.95 -7.40
C GLY A 26 -3.46 15.97 -6.68
N ALA A 27 -4.01 14.96 -6.02
CA ALA A 27 -3.33 14.06 -5.10
C ALA A 27 -3.21 12.63 -5.66
N LEU A 28 -3.17 12.46 -6.99
CA LEU A 28 -2.99 11.15 -7.65
C LEU A 28 -1.73 10.41 -7.18
N PHE A 29 -0.71 11.12 -6.70
CA PHE A 29 0.48 10.49 -6.15
C PHE A 29 0.15 9.62 -4.93
N HIS A 30 -0.83 9.99 -4.09
CA HIS A 30 -1.29 9.19 -2.96
C HIS A 30 -1.95 7.89 -3.40
N TYR A 31 -2.85 7.99 -4.37
CA TYR A 31 -3.48 6.82 -4.98
C TYR A 31 -2.44 5.79 -5.45
N TRP A 32 -1.36 6.26 -6.07
CA TRP A 32 -0.25 5.39 -6.48
C TRP A 32 0.60 4.90 -5.31
N LEU A 33 0.89 5.76 -4.33
CA LEU A 33 1.66 5.42 -3.14
C LEU A 33 1.02 4.24 -2.38
N HIS A 34 -0.25 4.39 -1.98
CA HIS A 34 -0.99 3.35 -1.28
C HIS A 34 -1.17 2.11 -2.15
N GLY A 35 -1.46 2.35 -3.42
CA GLY A 35 -1.57 1.31 -4.43
C GLY A 35 -0.37 0.38 -4.50
N LEU A 36 0.81 0.96 -4.68
CA LEU A 36 2.07 0.24 -4.84
C LEU A 36 2.49 -0.46 -3.56
N TRP A 37 2.40 0.22 -2.41
CA TRP A 37 2.71 -0.41 -1.11
C TRP A 37 1.76 -1.56 -0.79
N GLY A 38 0.47 -1.39 -1.01
CA GLY A 38 -0.52 -2.43 -0.81
C GLY A 38 -0.27 -3.65 -1.69
N MET A 39 -0.03 -3.43 -2.99
CA MET A 39 0.31 -4.52 -3.91
C MET A 39 1.62 -5.22 -3.51
N ALA A 40 2.65 -4.46 -3.13
CA ALA A 40 3.94 -4.99 -2.68
C ALA A 40 3.78 -5.87 -1.44
N ALA A 41 3.04 -5.40 -0.43
CA ALA A 41 2.78 -6.14 0.79
C ALA A 41 1.97 -7.42 0.52
N GLY A 42 0.91 -7.33 -0.28
CA GLY A 42 0.08 -8.48 -0.67
C GLY A 42 0.90 -9.56 -1.39
N LEU A 43 1.73 -9.15 -2.35
CA LEU A 43 2.65 -10.06 -3.06
C LEU A 43 3.68 -10.68 -2.12
N ALA A 44 4.34 -9.88 -1.27
CA ALA A 44 5.35 -10.36 -0.34
C ALA A 44 4.78 -11.42 0.61
N VAL A 45 3.62 -11.14 1.21
CA VAL A 45 2.91 -12.09 2.09
C VAL A 45 2.58 -13.39 1.34
N ALA A 46 2.05 -13.30 0.12
CA ALA A 46 1.73 -14.48 -0.66
C ALA A 46 2.98 -15.30 -1.01
N VAL A 47 4.11 -14.65 -1.34
CA VAL A 47 5.38 -15.34 -1.61
C VAL A 47 5.92 -16.01 -0.36
N LEU A 48 5.93 -15.34 0.79
CA LEU A 48 6.38 -15.90 2.06
C LEU A 48 5.52 -17.10 2.47
N TRP A 49 4.20 -16.96 2.39
CA TRP A 49 3.25 -18.02 2.67
C TRP A 49 3.45 -19.25 1.79
N ARG A 50 3.59 -19.05 0.48
CA ARG A 50 3.86 -20.13 -0.49
C ARG A 50 5.22 -20.77 -0.30
N SER A 51 6.21 -20.01 0.18
CA SER A 51 7.55 -20.51 0.47
C SER A 51 7.58 -21.34 1.75
N ALA A 52 6.76 -20.98 2.75
CA ALA A 52 6.61 -21.72 4.00
C ALA A 52 5.78 -23.01 3.83
N ARG A 53 4.86 -23.07 2.86
CA ARG A 53 4.04 -24.26 2.59
C ARG A 53 4.65 -25.15 1.49
N SER A 54 4.46 -26.47 1.62
CA SER A 54 4.93 -27.53 0.69
C SER A 54 4.55 -27.26 -0.78
N PRO A 55 5.17 -27.90 -1.80
CA PRO A 55 5.15 -27.39 -3.15
C PRO A 55 3.84 -27.59 -3.90
N GLN A 56 2.90 -26.69 -3.64
CA GLN A 56 1.76 -26.51 -4.52
C GLN A 56 2.15 -25.58 -5.66
N THR A 57 2.17 -26.16 -6.86
CA THR A 57 1.99 -25.50 -8.16
C THR A 57 0.62 -24.82 -8.18
N GLY A 58 0.43 -23.83 -7.32
CA GLY A 58 -0.75 -22.99 -7.30
C GLY A 58 -0.71 -22.02 -8.48
N PRO A 59 -1.84 -21.78 -9.14
CA PRO A 59 -1.92 -20.90 -10.31
C PRO A 59 -1.43 -19.49 -9.98
N GLY A 60 -0.74 -18.85 -10.94
CA GLY A 60 -0.26 -17.47 -10.82
C GLY A 60 -1.36 -16.46 -10.44
N ALA A 61 -2.62 -16.79 -10.73
CA ALA A 61 -3.80 -16.02 -10.32
C ALA A 61 -3.85 -15.70 -8.83
N GLN A 62 -3.35 -16.59 -7.94
CA GLN A 62 -3.33 -16.33 -6.50
C GLN A 62 -2.43 -15.15 -6.12
N LEU A 63 -1.35 -14.92 -6.87
CA LEU A 63 -0.46 -13.77 -6.64
C LEU A 63 -1.12 -12.46 -7.08
N VAL A 64 -1.84 -12.49 -8.21
CA VAL A 64 -2.63 -11.33 -8.68
C VAL A 64 -3.72 -10.98 -7.67
N VAL A 65 -4.45 -11.99 -7.18
CA VAL A 65 -5.47 -11.79 -6.15
C VAL A 65 -4.84 -11.23 -4.87
N ALA A 66 -3.68 -11.75 -4.44
CA ALA A 66 -2.99 -11.24 -3.26
C ALA A 66 -2.54 -9.78 -3.42
N ALA A 67 -2.02 -9.40 -4.60
CA ALA A 67 -1.67 -8.02 -4.90
C ALA A 67 -2.90 -7.10 -4.84
N ALA A 68 -4.01 -7.51 -5.47
CA ALA A 68 -5.26 -6.75 -5.46
C ALA A 68 -5.84 -6.61 -4.05
N VAL A 69 -5.85 -7.70 -3.26
CA VAL A 69 -6.29 -7.66 -1.87
C VAL A 69 -5.41 -6.74 -1.03
N GLY A 70 -4.09 -6.83 -1.20
CA GLY A 70 -3.15 -5.95 -0.50
C GLY A 70 -3.40 -4.48 -0.82
N ARG A 71 -3.60 -4.15 -2.10
CA ARG A 71 -4.00 -2.81 -2.56
C ARG A 71 -5.25 -2.30 -1.87
N LEU A 72 -6.33 -3.09 -1.92
CA LEU A 72 -7.61 -2.71 -1.33
C LEU A 72 -7.50 -2.49 0.18
N LEU A 73 -6.77 -3.37 0.89
CA LEU A 73 -6.56 -3.23 2.33
C LEU A 73 -5.75 -1.97 2.68
N PHE A 74 -4.78 -1.61 1.84
CA PHE A 74 -3.95 -0.42 2.05
C PHE A 74 -4.70 0.89 1.78
N ALA A 75 -5.74 0.84 0.95
CA ALA A 75 -6.61 1.96 0.62
C ALA A 75 -7.81 2.11 1.58
N VAL A 76 -8.01 1.19 2.53
CA VAL A 76 -9.08 1.30 3.53
C VAL A 76 -9.02 2.62 4.32
N PRO A 77 -7.85 3.08 4.82
CA PRO A 77 -7.78 4.36 5.52
C PRO A 77 -8.25 5.52 4.64
N ASP A 78 -7.85 5.55 3.37
CA ASP A 78 -8.24 6.58 2.40
C ASP A 78 -9.75 6.66 2.24
N VAL A 79 -10.41 5.50 2.12
CA VAL A 79 -11.88 5.46 2.04
C VAL A 79 -12.51 6.02 3.30
N LEU A 80 -11.99 5.66 4.48
CA LEU A 80 -12.50 6.18 5.75
C LEU A 80 -12.30 7.70 5.86
N PHE A 81 -11.11 8.21 5.54
CA PHE A 81 -10.82 9.63 5.61
C PHE A 81 -11.64 10.44 4.60
N LEU A 82 -11.76 9.97 3.36
CA LEU A 82 -12.48 10.68 2.29
C LEU A 82 -14.01 10.57 2.42
N ALA A 83 -14.54 9.45 2.90
CA ALA A 83 -15.99 9.22 2.98
C ALA A 83 -16.61 9.69 4.30
N LEU A 84 -15.85 9.65 5.40
CA LEU A 84 -16.36 9.95 6.74
C LEU A 84 -15.81 11.28 7.31
N ASP A 85 -15.09 12.06 6.49
CA ASP A 85 -14.47 13.34 6.89
C ASP A 85 -13.73 13.26 8.24
N THR A 86 -13.08 12.12 8.45
CA THR A 86 -12.57 11.74 9.76
C THR A 86 -11.16 12.31 9.94
N PRO A 87 -10.88 13.04 11.03
CA PRO A 87 -9.57 13.64 11.23
C PRO A 87 -8.49 12.57 11.43
N HIS A 88 -7.41 12.68 10.64
CA HIS A 88 -6.26 11.77 10.67
C HIS A 88 -5.66 11.62 12.08
N ALA A 89 -5.67 12.70 12.88
CA ALA A 89 -5.10 12.75 14.22
C ALA A 89 -5.66 11.65 15.15
N GLY A 90 -6.96 11.37 15.09
CA GLY A 90 -7.61 10.37 15.94
C GLY A 90 -7.31 8.92 15.54
N TRP A 91 -6.75 8.71 14.36
CA TRP A 91 -6.46 7.38 13.80
C TRP A 91 -4.97 7.12 13.60
N MET A 92 -4.11 8.02 14.07
CA MET A 92 -2.65 7.89 13.98
C MET A 92 -2.15 6.62 14.67
N ASP A 93 -2.77 6.17 15.74
CA ASP A 93 -2.37 4.94 16.43
C ASP A 93 -2.79 3.68 15.65
N VAL A 94 -3.91 3.75 14.91
CA VAL A 94 -4.48 2.60 14.17
C VAL A 94 -3.85 2.47 12.78
N PHE A 95 -3.65 3.60 12.09
CA PHE A 95 -3.11 3.66 10.74
C PHE A 95 -1.70 4.27 10.70
N GLY A 96 -0.98 4.28 11.83
CA GLY A 96 0.31 4.94 11.95
C GLY A 96 1.36 4.46 10.94
N ALA A 97 1.36 3.17 10.60
CA ALA A 97 2.24 2.65 9.54
C ALA A 97 1.86 3.20 8.15
N HIS A 98 0.56 3.29 7.84
CA HIS A 98 0.06 3.85 6.59
C HIS A 98 0.42 5.34 6.49
N ILE A 99 0.15 6.12 7.54
CA ILE A 99 0.45 7.56 7.59
C ILE A 99 1.97 7.80 7.54
N SER A 100 2.76 7.00 8.24
CA SER A 100 4.23 7.14 8.25
C SER A 100 4.88 6.98 6.87
N LEU A 101 4.23 6.24 5.95
CA LEU A 101 4.76 6.02 4.60
C LEU A 101 4.69 7.28 3.70
N HIS A 102 3.98 8.32 4.13
CA HIS A 102 4.01 9.62 3.44
C HIS A 102 5.27 10.41 3.78
N PHE A 103 5.87 10.13 4.94
CA PHE A 103 6.99 10.89 5.48
C PHE A 103 8.36 10.24 5.22
N VAL A 104 8.41 9.13 4.48
CA VAL A 104 9.69 8.59 4.00
C VAL A 104 10.29 9.49 2.91
N PRO A 105 11.62 9.64 2.84
CA PRO A 105 12.28 10.37 1.77
C PRO A 105 11.91 9.80 0.40
N ALA A 106 11.38 10.62 -0.51
CA ALA A 106 10.90 10.18 -1.83
C ALA A 106 9.90 9.00 -1.76
N PRO A 107 8.71 9.20 -1.16
CA PRO A 107 7.79 8.11 -0.78
C PRO A 107 7.34 7.26 -1.98
N VAL A 108 7.11 7.91 -3.13
CA VAL A 108 6.73 7.24 -4.37
C VAL A 108 7.85 6.34 -4.90
N ALA A 109 9.11 6.79 -4.83
CA ALA A 109 10.25 5.99 -5.27
C ALA A 109 10.43 4.74 -4.41
N TRP A 110 10.23 4.87 -3.08
CA TRP A 110 10.22 3.74 -2.15
C TRP A 110 9.12 2.73 -2.50
N ALA A 111 7.91 3.22 -2.80
CA ALA A 111 6.79 2.36 -3.16
C ALA A 111 7.04 1.60 -4.47
N TYR A 112 7.60 2.26 -5.49
CA TYR A 112 8.02 1.60 -6.73
C TYR A 112 9.10 0.54 -6.48
N ALA A 113 10.11 0.86 -5.69
CA ALA A 113 11.17 -0.08 -5.35
C ALA A 113 10.62 -1.29 -4.58
N ALA A 114 9.75 -1.07 -3.59
CA ALA A 114 9.10 -2.14 -2.83
C ALA A 114 8.25 -3.04 -3.73
N PHE A 115 7.47 -2.44 -4.65
CA PHE A 115 6.69 -3.18 -5.62
C PHE A 115 7.57 -3.98 -6.59
N ALA A 116 8.66 -3.39 -7.11
CA ALA A 116 9.61 -4.09 -7.97
C ALA A 116 10.25 -5.29 -7.26
N VAL A 117 10.69 -5.12 -6.00
CA VAL A 117 11.22 -6.20 -5.16
C VAL A 117 10.18 -7.31 -4.97
N ALA A 118 8.92 -6.95 -4.70
CA ALA A 118 7.84 -7.93 -4.56
C ALA A 118 7.56 -8.71 -5.87
N VAL A 119 7.60 -8.04 -7.02
CA VAL A 119 7.46 -8.66 -8.34
C VAL A 119 8.63 -9.62 -8.63
N VAL A 120 9.87 -9.23 -8.30
CA VAL A 120 11.04 -10.11 -8.44
C VAL A 120 10.89 -11.34 -7.54
N ALA A 121 10.46 -11.18 -6.29
CA ALA A 121 10.20 -12.29 -5.38
C ALA A 121 9.13 -13.24 -5.95
N ALA A 122 8.04 -12.69 -6.49
CA ALA A 122 6.97 -13.46 -7.13
C ALA A 122 7.47 -14.24 -8.36
N ALA A 123 8.27 -13.60 -9.22
CA ALA A 123 8.87 -14.23 -10.39
C ALA A 123 9.83 -15.37 -10.00
N MET A 124 10.70 -15.15 -8.99
CA MET A 124 11.55 -16.21 -8.45
C MET A 124 10.74 -17.38 -7.88
N GLY A 125 9.63 -17.09 -7.20
CA GLY A 125 8.70 -18.09 -6.70
C GLY A 125 8.06 -18.91 -7.82
N ALA A 126 7.68 -18.27 -8.93
CA ALA A 126 7.16 -18.93 -10.13
C ALA A 126 8.20 -19.85 -10.79
N LEU A 127 9.48 -19.46 -10.77
CA LEU A 127 10.62 -20.27 -11.20
C LEU A 127 11.02 -21.38 -10.20
N ARG A 128 10.17 -21.66 -9.20
CA ARG A 128 10.39 -22.66 -8.13
C ARG A 128 11.61 -22.39 -7.25
N ARG A 129 12.16 -21.17 -7.26
CA ARG A 129 13.29 -20.77 -6.42
C ARG A 129 12.80 -20.23 -5.07
N ARG A 130 12.24 -21.11 -4.23
CA ARG A 130 11.51 -20.75 -2.99
C ARG A 130 12.34 -19.96 -1.98
N ARG A 131 13.51 -20.47 -1.61
CA ARG A 131 14.39 -19.84 -0.61
C ARG A 131 14.82 -18.43 -1.03
N PRO A 132 15.34 -18.20 -2.25
CA PRO A 132 15.67 -16.84 -2.67
C PRO A 132 14.42 -15.98 -2.87
N ALA A 133 13.29 -16.53 -3.35
CA ALA A 133 12.04 -15.79 -3.43
C ALA A 133 11.58 -15.27 -2.06
N ALA A 134 11.65 -16.11 -1.02
CA ALA A 134 11.36 -15.70 0.34
C ALA A 134 12.35 -14.63 0.84
N GLY A 135 13.64 -14.79 0.59
CA GLY A 135 14.65 -13.78 0.92
C GLY A 135 14.38 -12.42 0.28
N VAL A 136 14.02 -12.41 -1.01
CA VAL A 136 13.64 -11.17 -1.71
C VAL A 136 12.33 -10.60 -1.16
N ALA A 137 11.34 -11.44 -0.83
CA ALA A 137 10.08 -10.99 -0.23
C ALA A 137 10.28 -10.38 1.16
N VAL A 138 11.20 -10.90 1.97
CA VAL A 138 11.63 -10.27 3.25
C VAL A 138 12.22 -8.88 2.99
N GLY A 139 12.85 -8.66 1.84
CA GLY A 139 13.31 -7.33 1.41
C GLY A 139 12.23 -6.26 1.45
N VAL A 140 10.97 -6.59 1.11
CA VAL A 140 9.83 -5.66 1.20
C VAL A 140 9.56 -5.26 2.66
N VAL A 141 9.65 -6.22 3.59
CA VAL A 141 9.49 -5.97 5.03
C VAL A 141 10.64 -5.11 5.56
N ILE A 142 11.87 -5.39 5.13
CA ILE A 142 13.04 -4.58 5.50
C ILE A 142 12.85 -3.16 5.00
N MET A 143 12.43 -2.96 3.75
CA MET A 143 12.14 -1.63 3.22
C MET A 143 11.04 -0.93 4.03
N LEU A 144 9.96 -1.61 4.40
CA LEU A 144 8.95 -1.01 5.26
C LEU A 144 9.56 -0.52 6.60
N VAL A 145 10.32 -1.38 7.28
CA VAL A 145 10.95 -1.06 8.57
C VAL A 145 12.00 0.05 8.43
N THR A 146 12.86 0.00 7.42
CA THR A 146 13.86 1.04 7.17
C THR A 146 13.19 2.36 6.83
N GLY A 147 12.12 2.34 6.03
CA GLY A 147 11.33 3.53 5.74
C GLY A 147 10.79 4.15 7.02
N LEU A 148 10.19 3.35 7.90
CA LEU A 148 9.75 3.82 9.21
C LEU A 148 10.90 4.39 10.06
N ALA A 149 12.12 3.86 9.94
CA ALA A 149 13.28 4.36 10.68
C ALA A 149 13.84 5.69 10.14
N VAL A 150 13.70 5.96 8.82
CA VAL A 150 14.21 7.18 8.17
C VAL A 150 13.13 8.22 7.88
N ARG A 151 11.90 7.98 8.35
CA ARG A 151 10.79 8.91 8.14
C ARG A 151 11.07 10.25 8.81
N GLN A 152 10.64 11.32 8.15
CA GLN A 152 10.62 12.65 8.73
C GLN A 152 9.63 12.71 9.90
N PRO A 153 9.82 13.63 10.87
CA PRO A 153 8.89 13.81 11.97
C PRO A 153 7.47 14.05 11.45
N MET A 154 6.49 13.32 12.00
CA MET A 154 5.09 13.56 11.67
C MET A 154 4.62 14.89 12.29
N PRO A 155 3.83 15.68 11.55
CA PRO A 155 3.07 16.81 12.10
C PRO A 155 2.30 16.36 13.33
N ARG A 156 2.34 17.16 14.39
CA ARG A 156 1.57 16.89 15.61
C ARG A 156 0.33 17.77 15.69
N THR A 157 0.31 18.86 14.94
CA THR A 157 -0.77 19.85 14.91
C THR A 157 -1.20 20.18 13.49
N LEU A 158 -2.40 20.74 13.32
CA LEU A 158 -2.87 21.24 12.01
C LEU A 158 -2.05 22.44 11.52
N ASP A 159 -1.47 23.22 12.44
CA ASP A 159 -0.63 24.35 12.09
C ASP A 159 0.72 23.89 11.50
N ASP A 160 1.26 22.75 11.95
CA ASP A 160 2.43 22.11 11.33
C ASP A 160 2.16 21.73 9.86
N VAL A 161 0.94 21.27 9.55
CA VAL A 161 0.52 20.90 8.19
C VAL A 161 0.31 22.14 7.31
N ARG A 162 -0.24 23.23 7.87
CA ARG A 162 -0.47 24.49 7.14
C ARG A 162 0.81 25.26 6.86
N GLY A 163 1.83 25.12 7.72
CA GLY A 163 3.12 25.78 7.58
C GLY A 163 4.07 25.09 6.59
N ASP A 164 3.84 23.82 6.28
CA ASP A 164 4.71 23.01 5.42
C ASP A 164 3.96 22.57 4.15
N SER A 165 4.28 23.22 3.03
CA SER A 165 3.57 22.99 1.77
C SER A 165 3.69 21.55 1.29
N GLU A 166 4.82 20.86 1.53
CA GLU A 166 4.99 19.44 1.17
C GLU A 166 4.05 18.52 1.97
N ILE A 167 3.71 18.90 3.21
CA ILE A 167 2.82 18.14 4.09
C ILE A 167 1.35 18.45 3.75
N ALA A 168 1.02 19.69 3.40
CA ALA A 168 -0.31 20.06 2.92
C ALA A 168 -0.71 19.30 1.64
N TRP A 169 0.26 18.98 0.76
CA TRP A 169 0.02 18.09 -0.37
C TRP A 169 -0.19 16.64 0.05
N SER A 170 0.49 16.20 1.12
CA SER A 170 0.45 14.81 1.62
C SER A 170 -0.75 14.48 2.52
N CYS A 171 -1.46 15.50 3.00
CA CYS A 171 -2.69 15.40 3.76
C CYS A 171 -3.64 16.47 3.25
N THR A 172 -4.43 16.18 2.21
CA THR A 172 -5.43 17.13 1.73
C THR A 172 -6.52 17.28 2.79
N LEU A 173 -6.37 18.31 3.61
CA LEU A 173 -7.43 18.77 4.50
C LEU A 173 -8.46 19.49 3.62
N PRO A 174 -9.76 19.21 3.77
CA PRO A 174 -10.77 20.06 3.18
C PRO A 174 -10.57 21.52 3.66
N PRO A 175 -10.93 22.51 2.83
CA PRO A 175 -10.77 23.93 3.14
C PRO A 175 -11.49 24.35 4.44
#